data_AF-A0A4Q5ZE80-F1
#
_entry.id   AF-A0A4Q5ZE80-F1
#
_cell.length_a   1.000
_cell.length_b   1.000
_cell.length_c   1.000
_cell.angle_alpha   90.00
_cell.angle_beta   90.00
_cell.angle_gamma   90.00
#
_symmetry.space_group_name_H-M   'P 1'
#
loop_
_entity.id
_entity.type
_entity.pdbx_description
1 polymer ?
#
loop_
_entity_poly.entity_id
_entity_poly.type
_entity_poly.pdbx_seq_one_letter_code
_entity_poly.pdbx_strand_id
1 'polypeptide(L)'
;QSHARRGQGDLEDAQGGRQCARAAGDRLRAALISGPLINRARATLARPPAATQSPYNNTIVSLPGKVEVENYDLGGQGIAYNDATPTNEGTAYRNDAVDVQVATEGGYNVGWTQDGEWLEYTVNVTLSATYDVAFRTASTSGGAIRMEMDGVDVTGTVALANTGGWQTWSTTTKTNVALAAGQHILRLFVVTGGFNLNSVTVSPISNGPGFLHASGKNIVNKQGNYVLKTLNLGNFMVQEGYMLNLGGQYQHVIKQKIADVVGVANRDQFYDNYYNNFITKADIDSIAKWGFNSIRLPMHYNLFTPLNQPDVYIEKGFTIVDRLLGWCKEKNIYLILDLHAAPGGQSSGDISDYVAGQPSLWESAANREKTVKLWRKFAERYVNEEFIGGYDLINETNWTLANNNALLSQISH
;
A
#
# COMPACT_ATOMS: atom_id res chain seq x y z
N GLN A 1 15.55 -60.71 -38.98
CA GLN A 1 15.87 -59.36 -39.48
C GLN A 1 14.54 -58.67 -39.80
N SER A 2 14.19 -57.44 -39.40
CA SER A 2 14.52 -56.59 -38.23
C SER A 2 13.94 -55.19 -38.52
N HIS A 3 13.25 -54.45 -37.64
CA HIS A 3 12.75 -54.72 -36.28
C HIS A 3 11.54 -53.76 -36.00
N ALA A 4 10.50 -54.18 -35.27
CA ALA A 4 10.09 -53.69 -33.92
C ALA A 4 9.76 -52.18 -33.79
N ARG A 5 8.69 -51.67 -33.12
CA ARG A 5 7.48 -52.13 -32.37
C ARG A 5 6.52 -50.90 -32.30
N ARG A 6 5.20 -50.93 -32.05
CA ARG A 6 4.15 -51.97 -31.82
C ARG A 6 2.86 -51.49 -32.58
N GLY A 7 1.56 -51.71 -32.28
CA GLY A 7 0.77 -52.24 -31.15
C GLY A 7 0.18 -51.12 -30.25
N GLN A 8 -1.07 -50.64 -30.31
CA GLN A 8 -2.42 -51.18 -30.67
C GLN A 8 -3.24 -51.65 -29.45
N GLY A 9 -4.53 -51.27 -29.41
CA GLY A 9 -5.55 -51.58 -28.39
C GLY A 9 -5.92 -50.37 -27.51
N ASP A 10 -7.18 -50.12 -27.14
CA ASP A 10 -8.47 -50.72 -27.58
C ASP A 10 -9.64 -49.72 -27.41
N LEU A 11 -10.85 -50.10 -27.86
CA LEU A 11 -12.11 -49.35 -27.74
C LEU A 11 -12.82 -49.64 -26.40
N GLU A 12 -13.30 -48.61 -25.69
CA GLU A 12 -14.64 -48.58 -25.03
C GLU A 12 -14.96 -47.23 -24.33
N ASP A 13 -16.14 -47.14 -23.73
CA ASP A 13 -16.70 -46.10 -22.85
C ASP A 13 -16.86 -44.64 -23.35
N ALA A 14 -17.97 -44.41 -24.07
CA ALA A 14 -18.53 -43.10 -24.35
C ALA A 14 -19.46 -42.55 -23.23
N GLN A 15 -19.04 -42.58 -21.95
CA GLN A 15 -19.79 -41.95 -20.84
C GLN A 15 -18.90 -41.15 -19.86
N GLY A 16 -18.59 -39.89 -20.21
CA GLY A 16 -17.89 -38.96 -19.30
C GLY A 16 -18.25 -37.47 -19.41
N GLY A 17 -19.11 -37.08 -20.36
CA GLY A 17 -19.26 -35.68 -20.79
C GLY A 17 -20.42 -34.87 -20.19
N ARG A 18 -21.09 -35.30 -19.11
CA ARG A 18 -22.30 -34.64 -18.59
C ARG A 18 -22.41 -34.55 -17.05
N GLN A 19 -21.31 -34.26 -16.35
CA GLN A 19 -21.32 -34.14 -14.88
C GLN A 19 -20.51 -32.97 -14.29
N CYS A 20 -20.60 -31.78 -14.89
CA CYS A 20 -20.05 -30.54 -14.30
C CYS A 20 -21.00 -29.32 -14.35
N ALA A 21 -22.31 -29.55 -14.44
CA ALA A 21 -23.34 -28.50 -14.55
C ALA A 21 -24.52 -28.69 -13.58
N ARG A 22 -24.31 -29.38 -12.45
CA ARG A 22 -25.29 -29.55 -11.34
C ARG A 22 -24.59 -29.45 -9.98
N ALA A 23 -23.92 -28.34 -9.72
CA ALA A 23 -23.22 -28.07 -8.46
C ALA A 23 -23.37 -26.60 -7.98
N ALA A 24 -24.46 -25.93 -8.38
CA ALA A 24 -24.72 -24.51 -8.06
C ALA A 24 -26.19 -24.18 -7.71
N GLY A 25 -27.11 -25.15 -7.71
CA GLY A 25 -28.54 -24.92 -7.43
C GLY A 25 -28.95 -25.15 -5.97
N ASP A 26 -28.36 -26.15 -5.31
CA ASP A 26 -28.94 -26.75 -4.09
C ASP A 26 -28.40 -26.17 -2.77
N ARG A 27 -28.06 -24.87 -2.74
CA ARG A 27 -27.66 -24.14 -1.53
C ARG A 27 -28.58 -22.96 -1.16
N LEU A 28 -29.80 -22.92 -1.70
CA LEU A 28 -30.78 -21.85 -1.42
C LEU A 28 -32.16 -22.34 -0.91
N ARG A 29 -32.25 -23.57 -0.37
CA ARG A 29 -33.52 -24.18 0.10
C ARG A 29 -33.48 -24.82 1.50
N ALA A 30 -32.51 -24.44 2.35
CA ALA A 30 -32.36 -24.94 3.71
C ALA A 30 -32.40 -23.84 4.80
N ALA A 31 -33.04 -22.71 4.50
CA ALA A 31 -33.07 -21.52 5.37
C ALA A 31 -34.52 -21.04 5.66
N LEU A 32 -35.39 -21.97 6.06
CA LEU A 32 -36.75 -21.74 6.57
C LEU A 32 -37.19 -23.00 7.35
N ILE A 33 -38.09 -22.83 8.34
CA ILE A 33 -38.63 -23.87 9.25
C ILE A 33 -37.64 -24.38 10.32
N SER A 34 -37.57 -23.67 11.45
CA SER A 34 -37.69 -24.27 12.79
C SER A 34 -37.87 -23.19 13.86
N GLY A 35 -38.79 -23.41 14.80
CA GLY A 35 -39.03 -22.51 15.94
C GLY A 35 -38.19 -22.88 17.18
N PRO A 36 -38.17 -22.02 18.21
CA PRO A 36 -37.27 -22.19 19.35
C PRO A 36 -37.72 -23.30 20.32
N LEU A 37 -36.78 -24.12 20.77
CA LEU A 37 -36.94 -25.01 21.93
C LEU A 37 -36.31 -24.37 23.17
N ILE A 38 -37.14 -24.09 24.18
CA ILE A 38 -36.70 -23.55 25.46
C ILE A 38 -36.02 -24.65 26.27
N ASN A 39 -34.73 -24.49 26.55
CA ASN A 39 -33.96 -25.47 27.33
C ASN A 39 -33.53 -24.87 28.68
N ARG A 40 -33.98 -25.45 29.80
CA ARG A 40 -33.70 -24.95 31.15
C ARG A 40 -32.33 -25.43 31.66
N ALA A 41 -31.28 -24.66 31.40
CA ALA A 41 -29.99 -24.86 32.05
C ALA A 41 -30.03 -24.44 33.53
N ARG A 42 -29.33 -25.17 34.41
CA ARG A 42 -29.08 -24.75 35.79
C ARG A 42 -28.09 -23.59 35.80
N ALA A 43 -28.31 -22.59 36.67
CA ALA A 43 -27.39 -21.48 36.83
C ALA A 43 -26.11 -21.91 37.58
N THR A 44 -25.07 -22.27 36.83
CA THR A 44 -23.69 -22.11 37.30
C THR A 44 -23.38 -20.62 37.38
N LEU A 45 -22.77 -20.17 38.47
CA LEU A 45 -22.30 -18.78 38.60
C LEU A 45 -21.38 -18.45 37.42
N ALA A 46 -21.69 -17.38 36.68
CA ALA A 46 -20.92 -16.99 35.52
C ALA A 46 -19.52 -16.53 35.97
N ARG A 47 -18.48 -17.08 35.32
CA ARG A 47 -17.13 -16.49 35.39
C ARG A 47 -17.24 -15.03 34.91
N PRO A 48 -16.57 -14.06 35.57
CA PRO A 48 -16.54 -12.69 35.05
C PRO A 48 -16.05 -12.66 33.59
N PRO A 49 -16.45 -11.65 32.79
CA PRO A 49 -15.96 -11.50 31.43
C PRO A 49 -14.44 -11.55 31.38
N ALA A 50 -13.88 -12.18 30.35
CA ALA A 50 -12.45 -11.99 30.07
C ALA A 50 -12.23 -10.50 29.76
N ALA A 51 -11.18 -9.91 30.33
CA ALA A 51 -10.83 -8.53 30.00
C ALA A 51 -10.49 -8.43 28.51
N THR A 52 -10.97 -7.38 27.87
CA THR A 52 -10.70 -7.10 26.46
C THR A 52 -9.61 -6.05 26.34
N GLN A 53 -8.63 -6.32 25.48
CA GLN A 53 -7.60 -5.36 25.11
C GLN A 53 -8.20 -4.06 24.54
N SER A 54 -7.60 -2.90 24.86
CA SER A 54 -7.99 -1.62 24.26
C SER A 54 -6.84 -0.60 24.26
N PRO A 55 -6.82 0.36 23.31
CA PRO A 55 -5.71 1.31 23.16
C PRO A 55 -5.52 2.17 24.41
N TYR A 56 -4.28 2.34 24.86
CA TYR A 56 -4.00 3.21 26.00
C TYR A 56 -4.41 4.66 25.72
N ASN A 57 -5.09 5.28 26.70
CA ASN A 57 -5.73 6.59 26.57
C ASN A 57 -6.64 6.74 25.33
N ASN A 58 -7.20 5.63 24.81
CA ASN A 58 -7.95 5.54 23.54
C ASN A 58 -7.16 6.03 22.30
N THR A 59 -5.82 6.05 22.38
CA THR A 59 -4.95 6.54 21.31
C THR A 59 -4.43 5.37 20.48
N ILE A 60 -4.79 5.32 19.20
CA ILE A 60 -4.23 4.38 18.23
C ILE A 60 -2.99 5.01 17.59
N VAL A 61 -1.85 4.33 17.62
CA VAL A 61 -0.62 4.89 17.03
C VAL A 61 -0.66 4.72 15.51
N SER A 62 -0.70 5.84 14.78
CA SER A 62 -0.52 5.84 13.33
C SER A 62 0.92 5.48 12.95
N LEU A 63 1.08 4.55 12.00
CA LEU A 63 2.37 4.17 11.43
C LEU A 63 2.42 4.54 9.93
N PRO A 64 3.51 5.13 9.40
CA PRO A 64 4.75 5.55 10.07
C PRO A 64 4.57 6.52 11.24
N GLY A 65 5.40 6.34 12.27
CA GLY A 65 5.26 7.03 13.55
C GLY A 65 6.15 6.41 14.63
N LYS A 66 6.04 6.96 15.85
CA LYS A 66 6.79 6.51 17.03
C LYS A 66 5.83 5.86 18.04
N VAL A 67 6.14 4.63 18.45
CA VAL A 67 5.56 3.95 19.60
C VAL A 67 6.46 4.26 20.80
N GLU A 68 5.94 5.03 21.76
CA GLU A 68 6.54 5.18 23.09
C GLU A 68 6.15 3.94 23.91
N VAL A 69 7.11 3.18 24.44
CA VAL A 69 6.79 1.81 24.91
C VAL A 69 6.02 1.78 26.23
N GLU A 70 6.03 2.86 27.02
CA GLU A 70 5.22 3.02 28.23
C GLU A 70 3.70 3.14 27.94
N ASN A 71 3.32 3.32 26.67
CA ASN A 71 1.94 3.45 26.21
C ASN A 71 1.33 2.12 25.69
N TYR A 72 1.74 0.98 26.25
CA TYR A 72 1.14 -0.32 25.93
C TYR A 72 -0.34 -0.39 26.35
N ASP A 73 -1.08 -1.20 25.61
CA ASP A 73 -2.54 -1.32 25.68
C ASP A 73 -3.05 -1.65 27.10
N LEU A 74 -4.31 -1.31 27.35
CA LEU A 74 -5.04 -1.74 28.53
C LEU A 74 -5.55 -3.17 28.32
N GLY A 75 -5.39 -4.03 29.32
CA GLY A 75 -5.88 -5.41 29.28
C GLY A 75 -5.32 -6.27 30.42
N GLY A 76 -4.08 -6.02 30.81
CA GLY A 76 -3.39 -6.73 31.89
C GLY A 76 -2.54 -7.91 31.43
N GLN A 77 -1.98 -8.63 32.41
CA GLN A 77 -1.12 -9.80 32.22
C GLN A 77 -1.78 -10.87 31.35
N GLY A 78 -1.06 -11.33 30.32
CA GLY A 78 -1.51 -12.33 29.36
C GLY A 78 -2.55 -11.82 28.34
N ILE A 79 -2.80 -10.51 28.31
CA ILE A 79 -3.78 -9.87 27.39
C ILE A 79 -3.13 -8.72 26.62
N ALA A 80 -2.57 -7.72 27.31
CA ALA A 80 -1.93 -6.56 26.68
C ALA A 80 -0.42 -6.45 27.00
N TYR A 81 0.05 -7.22 27.97
CA TYR A 81 1.47 -7.45 28.25
C TYR A 81 1.66 -8.83 28.89
N ASN A 82 2.91 -9.29 28.94
CA ASN A 82 3.36 -10.37 29.82
C ASN A 82 4.67 -9.94 30.48
N ASP A 83 4.62 -9.66 31.78
CA ASP A 83 5.77 -9.44 32.65
C ASP A 83 6.10 -10.75 33.40
N ALA A 84 7.37 -11.02 33.73
CA ALA A 84 7.72 -12.18 34.56
C ALA A 84 7.54 -11.91 36.07
N THR A 85 7.43 -10.65 36.46
CA THR A 85 7.26 -10.18 37.85
C THR A 85 5.80 -9.76 38.13
N PRO A 86 5.42 -9.59 39.41
CA PRO A 86 4.12 -9.04 39.79
C PRO A 86 4.14 -7.52 40.05
N THR A 87 5.26 -6.82 39.85
CA THR A 87 5.51 -5.49 40.44
C THR A 87 6.48 -4.66 39.61
N ASN A 88 6.02 -3.49 39.14
CA ASN A 88 6.85 -2.46 38.48
C ASN A 88 7.95 -1.92 39.42
N GLU A 89 9.16 -2.49 39.33
CA GLU A 89 10.42 -2.09 39.99
C GLU A 89 10.89 -0.69 39.56
N GLY A 90 10.49 -0.24 38.37
CA GLY A 90 10.72 1.13 37.90
C GLY A 90 9.85 2.18 38.61
N THR A 91 8.72 1.77 39.17
CA THR A 91 7.76 2.55 39.99
C THR A 91 7.15 3.81 39.33
N ALA A 92 7.32 4.02 38.02
CA ALA A 92 6.87 5.21 37.31
C ALA A 92 5.81 4.91 36.24
N TYR A 93 5.03 5.94 35.88
CA TYR A 93 3.98 5.99 34.83
C TYR A 93 2.78 5.02 34.97
N ARG A 94 3.02 3.76 35.31
CA ARG A 94 2.06 2.65 35.30
C ARG A 94 1.89 2.06 36.71
N ASN A 95 0.65 1.77 37.07
CA ASN A 95 0.26 1.16 38.35
C ASN A 95 -0.03 -0.36 38.21
N ASP A 96 0.60 -1.01 37.23
CA ASP A 96 0.51 -2.45 36.99
C ASP A 96 1.91 -3.10 37.10
N ALA A 97 2.14 -4.24 36.44
CA ALA A 97 3.37 -5.00 36.65
C ALA A 97 4.57 -4.51 35.83
N VAL A 98 4.36 -3.87 34.67
CA VAL A 98 5.45 -3.59 33.73
C VAL A 98 6.45 -2.59 34.30
N ASP A 99 7.73 -2.97 34.26
CA ASP A 99 8.88 -2.22 34.78
C ASP A 99 9.18 -0.90 34.05
N VAL A 100 8.40 0.15 34.34
CA VAL A 100 8.52 1.48 33.72
C VAL A 100 9.21 2.47 34.65
N GLN A 101 10.30 3.09 34.17
CA GLN A 101 11.09 4.12 34.86
C GLN A 101 11.25 5.39 34.01
N VAL A 102 11.76 6.48 34.58
CA VAL A 102 12.10 7.71 33.83
C VAL A 102 13.36 7.50 32.96
N ALA A 103 13.32 7.97 31.71
CA ALA A 103 14.46 7.92 30.78
C ALA A 103 15.30 9.21 30.80
N THR A 104 16.62 9.11 30.65
CA THR A 104 17.53 10.27 30.60
C THR A 104 17.39 11.14 29.35
N GLU A 105 16.82 10.60 28.27
CA GLU A 105 16.48 11.37 27.06
C GLU A 105 15.10 12.06 27.15
N GLY A 106 14.42 11.94 28.30
CA GLY A 106 13.05 12.42 28.52
C GLY A 106 12.00 11.34 28.23
N GLY A 107 10.81 11.52 28.78
CA GLY A 107 9.78 10.47 28.80
C GLY A 107 10.17 9.32 29.73
N TYR A 108 9.68 8.12 29.43
CA TYR A 108 9.94 6.92 30.20
C TYR A 108 10.68 5.86 29.37
N ASN A 109 11.02 4.75 30.03
CA ASN A 109 11.44 3.53 29.36
C ASN A 109 10.90 2.32 30.14
N VAL A 110 10.66 1.22 29.44
CA VAL A 110 10.55 -0.11 30.06
C VAL A 110 11.96 -0.63 30.32
N GLY A 111 12.21 -1.21 31.48
CA GLY A 111 13.51 -1.76 31.89
C GLY A 111 13.41 -3.20 32.36
N TRP A 112 14.43 -3.69 33.06
CA TRP A 112 14.50 -5.00 33.74
C TRP A 112 14.19 -6.26 32.90
N THR A 113 14.00 -6.10 31.60
CA THR A 113 13.46 -7.09 30.65
C THR A 113 14.06 -8.49 30.77
N GLN A 114 13.20 -9.50 30.63
CA GLN A 114 13.49 -10.93 30.77
C GLN A 114 13.00 -11.74 29.55
N ASP A 115 13.62 -12.89 29.32
CA ASP A 115 13.34 -13.77 28.19
C ASP A 115 11.86 -14.23 28.16
N GLY A 116 11.15 -13.88 27.09
CA GLY A 116 9.75 -14.25 26.86
C GLY A 116 8.70 -13.20 27.27
N GLU A 117 9.13 -12.07 27.83
CA GLU A 117 8.25 -10.94 28.12
C GLU A 117 7.78 -10.22 26.84
N TRP A 118 6.63 -9.54 26.90
CA TRP A 118 6.11 -8.78 25.76
C TRP A 118 5.12 -7.68 26.13
N LEU A 119 4.99 -6.70 25.23
CA LEU A 119 4.07 -5.57 25.31
C LEU A 119 3.29 -5.46 23.99
N GLU A 120 2.00 -5.12 24.05
CA GLU A 120 1.16 -4.92 22.86
C GLU A 120 0.60 -3.50 22.74
N TYR A 121 0.40 -3.09 21.49
CA TYR A 121 -0.06 -1.76 21.10
C TYR A 121 -1.06 -1.87 19.96
N THR A 122 -2.21 -1.23 20.09
CA THR A 122 -3.14 -1.06 18.98
C THR A 122 -2.64 0.03 18.03
N VAL A 123 -2.28 -0.34 16.81
CA VAL A 123 -1.70 0.56 15.80
C VAL A 123 -2.55 0.64 14.53
N ASN A 124 -2.39 1.71 13.75
CA ASN A 124 -2.97 1.83 12.41
C ASN A 124 -1.88 2.13 11.38
N VAL A 125 -1.53 1.14 10.56
CA VAL A 125 -0.61 1.31 9.44
C VAL A 125 -1.35 2.01 8.29
N THR A 126 -0.82 3.13 7.85
CA THR A 126 -1.48 4.04 6.89
C THR A 126 -1.37 3.59 5.43
N LEU A 127 -0.40 2.74 5.08
CA LEU A 127 -0.16 2.25 3.73
C LEU A 127 0.47 0.84 3.74
N SER A 128 0.09 -0.02 2.80
CA SER A 128 0.74 -1.33 2.61
C SER A 128 2.09 -1.11 1.95
N ALA A 129 3.18 -1.18 2.71
CA ALA A 129 4.52 -0.88 2.24
C ALA A 129 5.60 -1.56 3.08
N THR A 130 6.85 -1.39 2.65
CA THR A 130 8.04 -1.85 3.36
C THR A 130 8.69 -0.68 4.10
N TYR A 131 9.10 -0.92 5.35
CA TYR A 131 9.50 0.08 6.33
C TYR A 131 10.85 -0.25 7.00
N ASP A 132 11.49 0.76 7.57
CA ASP A 132 12.59 0.62 8.53
C ASP A 132 12.01 0.70 9.96
N VAL A 133 12.32 -0.28 10.81
CA VAL A 133 11.86 -0.35 12.22
C VAL A 133 13.05 -0.18 13.15
N ALA A 134 13.06 0.93 13.90
CA ALA A 134 14.18 1.37 14.74
C ALA A 134 13.84 1.27 16.23
N PHE A 135 14.59 0.43 16.96
CA PHE A 135 14.45 0.21 18.40
C PHE A 135 15.44 1.11 19.16
N ARG A 136 14.95 1.98 20.06
CA ARG A 136 15.76 2.85 20.92
C ARG A 136 16.02 2.17 22.27
N THR A 137 17.26 1.73 22.51
CA THR A 137 17.61 0.80 23.59
C THR A 137 18.88 1.19 24.33
N ALA A 138 18.97 0.83 25.61
CA ALA A 138 20.16 0.97 26.46
C ALA A 138 20.43 -0.32 27.24
N SER A 139 21.68 -0.77 27.37
CA SER A 139 22.02 -2.04 28.02
C SER A 139 23.50 -2.10 28.43
N THR A 140 23.82 -2.86 29.48
CA THR A 140 25.19 -3.22 29.87
C THR A 140 25.65 -4.59 29.36
N SER A 141 24.77 -5.35 28.69
CA SER A 141 25.02 -6.74 28.21
C SER A 141 24.74 -6.93 26.72
N GLY A 142 23.87 -6.11 26.13
CA GLY A 142 23.11 -6.48 24.94
C GLY A 142 21.89 -7.34 25.30
N GLY A 143 21.14 -7.74 24.28
CA GLY A 143 19.92 -8.57 24.38
C GLY A 143 19.36 -8.87 22.99
N ALA A 144 18.09 -9.26 22.89
CA ALA A 144 17.41 -9.49 21.62
C ALA A 144 15.90 -9.24 21.70
N ILE A 145 15.33 -8.65 20.64
CA ILE A 145 13.92 -8.31 20.53
C ILE A 145 13.36 -8.73 19.16
N ARG A 146 12.04 -8.85 19.03
CA ARG A 146 11.35 -8.87 17.74
C ARG A 146 10.05 -8.10 17.79
N MET A 147 9.53 -7.74 16.62
CA MET A 147 8.19 -7.18 16.45
C MET A 147 7.29 -8.18 15.73
N GLU A 148 6.10 -8.41 16.27
CA GLU A 148 5.04 -9.21 15.66
C GLU A 148 3.87 -8.29 15.28
N MET A 149 3.15 -8.64 14.21
CA MET A 149 1.91 -7.98 13.79
C MET A 149 0.80 -9.05 13.76
N ASP A 150 -0.26 -8.86 14.52
CA ASP A 150 -1.36 -9.82 14.70
C ASP A 150 -0.88 -11.24 15.07
N GLY A 151 0.22 -11.33 15.85
CA GLY A 151 0.88 -12.58 16.25
C GLY A 151 1.81 -13.20 15.20
N VAL A 152 2.05 -12.54 14.06
CA VAL A 152 3.03 -12.96 13.03
C VAL A 152 4.34 -12.19 13.20
N ASP A 153 5.44 -12.90 13.39
CA ASP A 153 6.80 -12.32 13.45
C ASP A 153 7.17 -11.65 12.10
N VAL A 154 7.36 -10.32 12.10
CA VAL A 154 7.68 -9.54 10.90
C VAL A 154 9.13 -9.07 10.82
N THR A 155 9.89 -9.15 11.92
CA THR A 155 11.31 -8.75 11.95
C THR A 155 12.28 -9.93 11.95
N GLY A 156 11.84 -11.09 12.45
CA GLY A 156 12.74 -12.08 13.05
C GLY A 156 13.44 -11.51 14.29
N THR A 157 14.32 -12.29 14.91
CA THR A 157 15.15 -11.85 16.02
C THR A 157 16.10 -10.72 15.60
N VAL A 158 16.01 -9.57 16.28
CA VAL A 158 16.91 -8.42 16.17
C VAL A 158 17.83 -8.42 17.39
N ALA A 159 19.12 -8.62 17.17
CA ALA A 159 20.13 -8.54 18.22
C ALA A 159 20.38 -7.08 18.62
N LEU A 160 20.40 -6.81 19.93
CA LEU A 160 20.62 -5.50 20.52
C LEU A 160 22.01 -5.43 21.14
N ALA A 161 22.77 -4.38 20.83
CA ALA A 161 24.13 -4.22 21.31
C ALA A 161 24.21 -3.76 22.78
N ASN A 162 25.29 -4.14 23.46
CA ASN A 162 25.72 -3.47 24.68
C ASN A 162 26.03 -1.99 24.37
N THR A 163 25.42 -1.06 25.09
CA THR A 163 25.59 0.38 24.89
C THR A 163 26.50 1.03 25.93
N GLY A 164 26.97 0.26 26.91
CA GLY A 164 27.85 0.72 28.00
C GLY A 164 27.12 1.24 29.24
N GLY A 165 25.79 1.26 29.27
CA GLY A 165 25.03 1.73 30.42
C GLY A 165 23.51 1.69 30.24
N TRP A 166 22.78 1.47 31.35
CA TRP A 166 21.31 1.38 31.40
C TRP A 166 20.56 2.64 30.97
N GLN A 167 21.25 3.78 30.89
CA GLN A 167 20.73 5.06 30.42
C GLN A 167 21.65 5.69 29.36
N THR A 168 22.41 4.84 28.65
CA THR A 168 23.28 5.20 27.52
C THR A 168 22.63 4.66 26.26
N TRP A 169 22.03 5.53 25.46
CA TRP A 169 21.02 5.12 24.47
C TRP A 169 21.58 4.98 23.05
N SER A 170 21.33 3.83 22.43
CA SER A 170 21.64 3.53 21.03
C SER A 170 20.38 3.15 20.25
N THR A 171 20.46 3.12 18.92
CA THR A 171 19.35 2.77 18.04
C THR A 171 19.75 1.62 17.13
N THR A 172 18.98 0.53 17.16
CA THR A 172 19.16 -0.62 16.26
C THR A 172 18.02 -0.65 15.24
N THR A 173 18.33 -0.61 13.95
CA THR A 173 17.32 -0.56 12.88
C THR A 173 17.24 -1.88 12.11
N LYS A 174 16.08 -2.53 12.14
CA LYS A 174 15.71 -3.59 11.21
C LYS A 174 15.15 -2.94 9.94
N THR A 175 15.85 -3.07 8.82
CA THR A 175 15.37 -2.58 7.52
C THR A 175 14.49 -3.59 6.82
N ASN A 176 13.71 -3.13 5.84
CA ASN A 176 12.90 -3.95 4.93
C ASN A 176 11.80 -4.81 5.61
N VAL A 177 11.11 -4.26 6.61
CA VAL A 177 9.95 -4.88 7.27
C VAL A 177 8.68 -4.57 6.48
N ALA A 178 8.02 -5.59 5.92
CA ALA A 178 6.76 -5.40 5.19
C ALA A 178 5.56 -5.35 6.15
N LEU A 179 4.74 -4.30 6.06
CA LEU A 179 3.51 -4.12 6.83
C LEU A 179 2.33 -3.89 5.87
N ALA A 180 1.16 -4.44 6.21
CA ALA A 180 -0.09 -4.16 5.50
C ALA A 180 -0.74 -2.87 6.05
N ALA A 181 -1.56 -2.19 5.24
CA ALA A 181 -2.43 -1.12 5.72
C ALA A 181 -3.61 -1.66 6.52
N GLY A 182 -3.98 -0.95 7.59
CA GLY A 182 -5.10 -1.29 8.44
C GLY A 182 -4.80 -1.09 9.93
N GLN A 183 -5.78 -1.43 10.76
CA GLN A 183 -5.61 -1.53 12.21
C GLN A 183 -5.05 -2.92 12.54
N HIS A 184 -4.02 -2.95 13.38
CA HIS A 184 -3.29 -4.16 13.76
C HIS A 184 -2.94 -4.13 15.25
N ILE A 185 -2.67 -5.30 15.82
CA ILE A 185 -2.01 -5.44 17.12
C ILE A 185 -0.51 -5.64 16.87
N LEU A 186 0.29 -4.66 17.29
CA LEU A 186 1.75 -4.72 17.26
C LEU A 186 2.23 -5.27 18.61
N ARG A 187 2.96 -6.39 18.61
CA ARG A 187 3.64 -6.91 19.80
C ARG A 187 5.14 -6.65 19.73
N LEU A 188 5.71 -6.15 20.82
CA LEU A 188 7.15 -6.13 21.06
C LEU A 188 7.49 -7.31 21.99
N PHE A 189 8.25 -8.28 21.50
CA PHE A 189 8.56 -9.52 22.22
C PHE A 189 10.06 -9.60 22.54
N VAL A 190 10.38 -9.78 23.82
CA VAL A 190 11.73 -9.92 24.36
C VAL A 190 12.22 -11.35 24.10
N VAL A 191 13.12 -11.50 23.12
CA VAL A 191 13.72 -12.80 22.76
C VAL A 191 14.86 -13.16 23.71
N THR A 192 15.60 -12.15 24.18
CA THR A 192 16.60 -12.27 25.25
C THR A 192 16.66 -10.94 26.00
N GLY A 193 16.48 -10.96 27.31
CA GLY A 193 16.36 -9.78 28.16
C GLY A 193 17.66 -8.99 28.36
N GLY A 194 17.69 -8.19 29.43
CA GLY A 194 18.88 -7.41 29.82
C GLY A 194 19.02 -6.08 29.07
N PHE A 195 17.92 -5.49 28.59
CA PHE A 195 17.94 -4.15 28.00
C PHE A 195 16.77 -3.28 28.47
N ASN A 196 17.02 -1.98 28.50
CA ASN A 196 16.00 -0.94 28.62
C ASN A 196 15.56 -0.52 27.22
N LEU A 197 14.25 -0.34 27.02
CA LEU A 197 13.62 0.04 25.77
C LEU A 197 12.84 1.33 25.98
N ASN A 198 13.14 2.38 25.21
CA ASN A 198 12.45 3.67 25.28
C ASN A 198 11.35 3.77 24.22
N SER A 199 11.65 3.39 22.97
CA SER A 199 10.69 3.57 21.88
C SER A 199 10.99 2.70 20.66
N VAL A 200 9.97 2.50 19.83
CA VAL A 200 10.09 1.88 18.50
C VAL A 200 9.56 2.84 17.46
N THR A 201 10.40 3.26 16.52
CA THR A 201 10.01 4.14 15.41
C THR A 201 9.88 3.33 14.13
N VAL A 202 8.72 3.40 13.49
CA VAL A 202 8.49 2.84 12.15
C VAL A 202 8.54 3.97 11.14
N SER A 203 9.51 3.93 10.24
CA SER A 203 9.76 4.97 9.22
C SER A 203 9.68 4.39 7.81
N PRO A 204 9.30 5.17 6.78
CA PRO A 204 9.56 4.80 5.39
C PRO A 204 11.05 4.46 5.21
N ILE A 205 11.36 3.51 4.32
CA ILE A 205 12.75 3.05 4.12
C ILE A 205 13.65 4.23 3.73
N SER A 206 14.59 4.54 4.62
CA SER A 206 15.59 5.61 4.50
C SER A 206 16.61 5.39 3.37
N ASN A 207 16.56 4.21 2.74
CA ASN A 207 17.36 3.82 1.58
C ASN A 207 16.71 4.13 0.22
N GLY A 208 15.55 4.81 0.20
CA GLY A 208 15.00 5.39 -1.04
C GLY A 208 16.02 6.30 -1.76
N PRO A 209 15.89 6.52 -3.08
CA PRO A 209 16.92 7.20 -3.87
C PRO A 209 16.93 8.73 -3.70
N GLY A 210 16.10 9.30 -2.82
CA GLY A 210 15.89 10.73 -2.70
C GLY A 210 14.98 11.29 -3.80
N PHE A 211 14.30 12.39 -3.49
CA PHE A 211 13.50 13.12 -4.47
C PHE A 211 14.34 13.57 -5.68
N LEU A 212 13.82 13.31 -6.88
CA LEU A 212 14.36 13.89 -8.10
C LEU A 212 14.12 15.40 -8.11
N HIS A 213 15.14 16.15 -8.48
CA HIS A 213 15.03 17.58 -8.76
C HIS A 213 15.94 18.00 -9.91
N ALA A 214 15.65 19.15 -10.50
CA ALA A 214 16.46 19.72 -11.56
C ALA A 214 17.65 20.50 -10.97
N SER A 215 18.85 20.28 -11.53
CA SER A 215 20.04 21.07 -11.26
C SER A 215 20.63 21.55 -12.59
N GLY A 216 20.29 22.78 -12.97
CA GLY A 216 20.55 23.31 -14.32
C GLY A 216 19.83 22.49 -15.39
N LYS A 217 20.59 21.74 -16.20
CA LYS A 217 20.06 20.81 -17.22
C LYS A 217 20.05 19.34 -16.79
N ASN A 218 20.57 19.03 -15.60
CA ASN A 218 20.64 17.67 -15.08
C ASN A 218 19.43 17.36 -14.22
N ILE A 219 18.99 16.10 -14.22
CA ILE A 219 18.18 15.54 -13.14
C ILE A 219 19.15 15.01 -12.08
N VAL A 220 18.88 15.29 -10.81
CA VAL A 220 19.72 14.87 -9.69
C VAL A 220 18.87 14.29 -8.57
N ASN A 221 19.48 13.43 -7.75
CA ASN A 221 18.88 12.80 -6.58
C ASN A 221 19.88 12.75 -5.40
N LYS A 222 19.65 11.96 -4.34
CA LYS A 222 20.56 11.95 -3.18
C LYS A 222 21.94 11.35 -3.45
N GLN A 223 22.14 10.67 -4.57
CA GLN A 223 23.44 10.19 -5.06
C GLN A 223 24.09 11.12 -6.10
N GLY A 224 23.48 12.27 -6.43
CA GLY A 224 23.99 13.24 -7.41
C GLY A 224 23.31 13.13 -8.77
N ASN A 225 24.07 13.26 -9.87
CA ASN A 225 23.53 13.23 -11.23
C ASN A 225 22.85 11.88 -11.54
N TYR A 226 21.59 11.92 -11.95
CA TYR A 226 20.77 10.74 -12.21
C TYR A 226 20.26 10.73 -13.66
N VAL A 227 20.48 9.61 -14.37
CA VAL A 227 20.03 9.43 -15.75
C VAL A 227 18.80 8.53 -15.76
N LEU A 228 17.66 9.09 -16.18
CA LEU A 228 16.42 8.35 -16.33
C LEU A 228 16.45 7.46 -17.58
N LYS A 229 16.12 6.19 -17.38
CA LYS A 229 15.86 5.17 -18.39
C LYS A 229 14.40 4.77 -18.19
N THR A 230 13.51 5.51 -18.84
CA THR A 230 12.06 5.42 -18.62
C THR A 230 11.39 4.48 -19.61
N LEU A 231 10.50 3.60 -19.12
CA LEU A 231 9.51 2.89 -19.93
C LEU A 231 8.11 3.46 -19.67
N ASN A 232 7.27 3.58 -20.70
CA ASN A 232 5.88 4.04 -20.56
C ASN A 232 4.92 2.85 -20.42
N LEU A 233 4.02 2.89 -19.44
CA LEU A 233 2.91 1.92 -19.32
C LEU A 233 1.69 2.39 -20.14
N GLY A 234 1.90 2.57 -21.44
CA GLY A 234 0.82 2.86 -22.40
C GLY A 234 -0.27 1.77 -22.37
N ASN A 235 -1.48 2.12 -22.80
CA ASN A 235 -2.71 1.32 -22.62
C ASN A 235 -3.16 1.02 -21.16
N PHE A 236 -2.32 1.14 -20.12
CA PHE A 236 -2.65 0.59 -18.80
C PHE A 236 -3.75 1.35 -18.06
N MET A 237 -3.62 2.68 -17.88
CA MET A 237 -4.64 3.52 -17.21
C MET A 237 -5.33 4.53 -18.16
N VAL A 238 -4.88 4.62 -19.41
CA VAL A 238 -5.53 5.28 -20.57
C VAL A 238 -5.45 4.28 -21.71
N GLN A 239 -6.51 4.10 -22.50
CA GLN A 239 -6.45 3.21 -23.67
C GLN A 239 -6.31 3.99 -24.97
N GLU A 240 -5.36 3.54 -25.80
CA GLU A 240 -5.01 4.14 -27.08
C GLU A 240 -5.32 3.13 -28.18
N GLY A 241 -6.29 3.42 -29.04
CA GLY A 241 -6.84 2.42 -29.96
C GLY A 241 -5.81 1.78 -30.88
N TYR A 242 -4.77 2.51 -31.30
CA TYR A 242 -3.74 1.99 -32.20
C TYR A 242 -2.90 0.88 -31.53
N MET A 243 -2.62 1.00 -30.23
CA MET A 243 -1.92 -0.03 -29.45
C MET A 243 -2.77 -1.31 -29.26
N LEU A 244 -4.08 -1.24 -29.51
CA LEU A 244 -5.01 -2.37 -29.50
C LEU A 244 -5.35 -2.88 -30.92
N ASN A 245 -4.68 -2.38 -31.97
CA ASN A 245 -5.01 -2.61 -33.38
C ASN A 245 -6.45 -2.19 -33.78
N LEU A 246 -7.04 -1.22 -33.06
CA LEU A 246 -8.37 -0.67 -33.34
C LEU A 246 -8.33 0.61 -34.22
N GLY A 247 -7.14 1.08 -34.59
CA GLY A 247 -6.92 2.39 -35.21
C GLY A 247 -7.03 3.54 -34.21
N GLY A 248 -7.02 4.79 -34.67
CA GLY A 248 -7.17 5.96 -33.79
C GLY A 248 -8.56 6.02 -33.15
N GLN A 249 -8.71 5.41 -31.98
CA GLN A 249 -9.98 5.24 -31.28
C GLN A 249 -9.82 5.70 -29.84
N TYR A 250 -10.55 6.76 -29.51
CA TYR A 250 -10.71 7.31 -28.17
C TYR A 250 -11.19 6.21 -27.21
N GLN A 251 -10.64 6.20 -25.99
CA GLN A 251 -11.00 5.23 -24.95
C GLN A 251 -12.52 5.19 -24.68
N HIS A 252 -13.23 6.32 -24.69
CA HIS A 252 -14.69 6.33 -24.46
C HIS A 252 -15.46 5.56 -25.56
N VAL A 253 -14.99 5.60 -26.81
CA VAL A 253 -15.56 4.82 -27.92
C VAL A 253 -15.26 3.32 -27.74
N ILE A 254 -14.06 2.97 -27.27
CA ILE A 254 -13.69 1.58 -26.95
C ILE A 254 -14.55 1.05 -25.79
N LYS A 255 -14.68 1.83 -24.72
CA LYS A 255 -15.50 1.53 -23.53
C LYS A 255 -16.99 1.39 -23.89
N GLN A 256 -17.50 2.19 -24.82
CA GLN A 256 -18.88 2.05 -25.31
C GLN A 256 -19.05 0.77 -26.14
N LYS A 257 -18.18 0.52 -27.14
CA LYS A 257 -18.25 -0.68 -27.99
C LYS A 257 -18.20 -1.99 -27.17
N ILE A 258 -17.46 -2.01 -26.07
CA ILE A 258 -17.47 -3.16 -25.14
C ILE A 258 -18.84 -3.27 -24.43
N ALA A 259 -19.40 -2.17 -23.92
CA ALA A 259 -20.73 -2.16 -23.30
C ALA A 259 -21.85 -2.56 -24.29
N ASP A 260 -21.74 -2.20 -25.57
CA ASP A 260 -22.71 -2.56 -26.61
C ASP A 260 -22.73 -4.07 -26.88
N VAL A 261 -21.59 -4.76 -26.69
CA VAL A 261 -21.45 -6.21 -26.94
C VAL A 261 -21.75 -7.06 -25.70
N VAL A 262 -21.23 -6.68 -24.52
CA VAL A 262 -21.38 -7.50 -23.29
C VAL A 262 -22.32 -6.90 -22.23
N GLY A 263 -22.78 -5.67 -22.40
CA GLY A 263 -23.55 -4.93 -21.40
C GLY A 263 -22.68 -4.22 -20.35
N VAL A 264 -23.22 -3.15 -19.77
CA VAL A 264 -22.49 -2.22 -18.87
C VAL A 264 -21.82 -2.93 -17.69
N ALA A 265 -22.52 -3.82 -16.98
CA ALA A 265 -21.95 -4.53 -15.83
C ALA A 265 -20.75 -5.43 -16.21
N ASN A 266 -20.82 -6.11 -17.35
CA ASN A 266 -19.74 -6.95 -17.84
C ASN A 266 -18.57 -6.13 -18.41
N ARG A 267 -18.83 -4.93 -18.97
CA ARG A 267 -17.78 -3.94 -19.27
C ARG A 267 -17.03 -3.57 -18.00
N ASP A 268 -17.74 -3.25 -16.92
CA ASP A 268 -17.09 -2.79 -15.69
C ASP A 268 -16.28 -3.91 -15.02
N GLN A 269 -16.80 -5.13 -14.97
CA GLN A 269 -16.03 -6.31 -14.55
C GLN A 269 -14.84 -6.59 -15.47
N PHE A 270 -14.97 -6.37 -16.79
CA PHE A 270 -13.84 -6.45 -17.72
C PHE A 270 -12.74 -5.43 -17.36
N TYR A 271 -13.09 -4.19 -17.01
CA TYR A 271 -12.09 -3.20 -16.60
C TYR A 271 -11.51 -3.46 -15.20
N ASP A 272 -12.28 -4.01 -14.25
CA ASP A 272 -11.72 -4.51 -12.99
C ASP A 272 -10.66 -5.60 -13.24
N ASN A 273 -10.97 -6.56 -14.12
CA ASN A 273 -10.01 -7.59 -14.52
C ASN A 273 -8.81 -6.99 -15.28
N TYR A 274 -9.04 -6.03 -16.18
CA TYR A 274 -8.00 -5.37 -16.97
C TYR A 274 -6.99 -4.64 -16.08
N TYR A 275 -7.44 -3.75 -15.19
CA TYR A 275 -6.56 -3.01 -14.28
C TYR A 275 -5.88 -3.91 -13.24
N ASN A 276 -6.32 -5.16 -13.06
CA ASN A 276 -5.67 -6.14 -12.18
C ASN A 276 -4.70 -7.10 -12.89
N ASN A 277 -4.74 -7.22 -14.23
CA ASN A 277 -3.97 -8.22 -14.97
C ASN A 277 -3.17 -7.66 -16.16
N PHE A 278 -3.42 -6.42 -16.62
CA PHE A 278 -2.71 -5.85 -17.78
C PHE A 278 -1.27 -5.42 -17.45
N ILE A 279 -1.03 -4.91 -16.24
CA ILE A 279 0.31 -4.75 -15.66
C ILE A 279 0.32 -5.45 -14.31
N THR A 280 1.30 -6.31 -14.11
CA THR A 280 1.50 -7.10 -12.90
C THR A 280 2.89 -6.85 -12.32
N LYS A 281 3.15 -7.40 -11.13
CA LYS A 281 4.48 -7.40 -10.53
C LYS A 281 5.55 -8.02 -11.44
N ALA A 282 5.22 -9.06 -12.21
CA ALA A 282 6.17 -9.74 -13.09
C ALA A 282 6.69 -8.83 -14.21
N ASP A 283 5.89 -7.86 -14.64
CA ASP A 283 6.27 -6.85 -15.63
C ASP A 283 7.26 -5.86 -15.03
N ILE A 284 7.04 -5.40 -13.79
CA ILE A 284 7.96 -4.49 -13.07
C ILE A 284 9.29 -5.19 -12.75
N ASP A 285 9.24 -6.45 -12.29
CA ASP A 285 10.40 -7.32 -12.13
C ASP A 285 11.18 -7.51 -13.45
N SER A 286 10.51 -7.51 -14.60
CA SER A 286 11.13 -7.61 -15.94
C SER A 286 11.72 -6.28 -16.42
N ILE A 287 11.02 -5.17 -16.23
CA ILE A 287 11.48 -3.81 -16.55
C ILE A 287 12.78 -3.49 -15.78
N ALA A 288 12.83 -3.83 -14.49
CA ALA A 288 14.03 -3.74 -13.67
C ALA A 288 15.19 -4.60 -14.23
N LYS A 289 14.89 -5.84 -14.63
CA LYS A 289 15.87 -6.78 -15.21
C LYS A 289 16.42 -6.31 -16.56
N TRP A 290 15.65 -5.55 -17.34
CA TRP A 290 16.11 -4.90 -18.57
C TRP A 290 16.94 -3.62 -18.33
N GLY A 291 17.07 -3.17 -17.08
CA GLY A 291 17.92 -2.04 -16.69
C GLY A 291 17.28 -0.66 -16.86
N PHE A 292 15.95 -0.60 -16.98
CA PHE A 292 15.18 0.63 -16.77
C PHE A 292 15.16 0.97 -15.27
N ASN A 293 15.21 2.26 -14.93
CA ASN A 293 15.19 2.76 -13.55
C ASN A 293 14.05 3.76 -13.29
N SER A 294 13.21 4.00 -14.29
CA SER A 294 12.01 4.81 -14.18
C SER A 294 10.87 4.25 -15.03
N ILE A 295 9.64 4.54 -14.60
CA ILE A 295 8.41 4.23 -15.32
C ILE A 295 7.58 5.52 -15.42
N ARG A 296 7.05 5.83 -16.61
CA ARG A 296 6.02 6.85 -16.80
C ARG A 296 4.66 6.17 -16.91
N LEU A 297 3.68 6.70 -16.19
CA LEU A 297 2.34 6.14 -16.07
C LEU A 297 1.31 7.08 -16.69
N PRO A 298 0.90 6.84 -17.95
CA PRO A 298 -0.24 7.51 -18.57
C PRO A 298 -1.55 7.29 -17.79
N MET A 299 -2.04 8.33 -17.11
CA MET A 299 -3.27 8.29 -16.30
C MET A 299 -4.43 9.04 -16.95
N HIS A 300 -5.63 8.47 -16.82
CA HIS A 300 -6.87 9.09 -17.28
C HIS A 300 -7.70 9.60 -16.10
N TYR A 301 -8.12 10.87 -16.12
CA TYR A 301 -8.79 11.53 -14.98
C TYR A 301 -10.00 10.78 -14.40
N ASN A 302 -10.80 10.11 -15.26
CA ASN A 302 -12.03 9.41 -14.86
C ASN A 302 -11.79 8.20 -13.92
N LEU A 303 -10.55 7.76 -13.72
CA LEU A 303 -10.21 6.75 -12.70
C LEU A 303 -10.08 7.36 -11.29
N PHE A 304 -9.98 8.68 -11.18
CA PHE A 304 -9.67 9.40 -9.94
C PHE A 304 -10.75 10.43 -9.55
N THR A 305 -11.51 10.98 -10.50
CA THR A 305 -12.62 11.90 -10.21
C THR A 305 -13.69 11.86 -11.33
N PRO A 306 -15.00 11.83 -11.01
CA PRO A 306 -16.06 11.75 -12.02
C PRO A 306 -16.32 13.12 -12.65
N LEU A 307 -16.70 13.18 -13.92
CA LEU A 307 -16.85 14.45 -14.66
C LEU A 307 -17.82 15.45 -14.01
N ASN A 308 -18.88 14.96 -13.33
CA ASN A 308 -19.96 15.80 -12.81
C ASN A 308 -19.89 16.11 -11.29
N GLN A 309 -18.88 15.64 -10.54
CA GLN A 309 -18.77 15.90 -9.10
C GLN A 309 -17.31 16.28 -8.75
N PRO A 310 -16.96 17.58 -8.63
CA PRO A 310 -15.57 18.04 -8.66
C PRO A 310 -14.75 17.80 -7.39
N ASP A 311 -15.39 17.55 -6.26
CA ASP A 311 -14.74 17.28 -4.97
C ASP A 311 -14.91 15.82 -4.52
N VAL A 312 -15.34 14.95 -5.44
CA VAL A 312 -15.42 13.50 -5.24
C VAL A 312 -14.23 12.84 -5.90
N TYR A 313 -13.60 11.93 -5.15
CA TYR A 313 -12.42 11.18 -5.56
C TYR A 313 -12.73 9.68 -5.60
N ILE A 314 -12.10 8.97 -6.52
CA ILE A 314 -12.36 7.56 -6.81
C ILE A 314 -11.13 6.75 -6.36
N GLU A 315 -11.22 6.13 -5.19
CA GLU A 315 -10.07 5.45 -4.54
C GLU A 315 -9.50 4.29 -5.37
N LYS A 316 -10.29 3.72 -6.30
CA LYS A 316 -9.83 2.70 -7.27
C LYS A 316 -8.64 3.18 -8.10
N GLY A 317 -8.62 4.45 -8.54
CA GLY A 317 -7.50 5.00 -9.30
C GLY A 317 -6.22 5.05 -8.47
N PHE A 318 -6.31 5.62 -7.26
CA PHE A 318 -5.18 5.70 -6.33
C PHE A 318 -4.66 4.33 -5.92
N THR A 319 -5.56 3.37 -5.63
CA THR A 319 -5.21 1.97 -5.31
C THR A 319 -4.36 1.30 -6.40
N ILE A 320 -4.64 1.58 -7.68
CA ILE A 320 -3.85 1.05 -8.81
C ILE A 320 -2.45 1.69 -8.83
N VAL A 321 -2.35 3.01 -8.61
CA VAL A 321 -1.07 3.74 -8.55
C VAL A 321 -0.23 3.28 -7.35
N ASP A 322 -0.81 3.16 -6.15
CA ASP A 322 -0.10 2.74 -4.93
C ASP A 322 0.45 1.32 -5.05
N ARG A 323 -0.31 0.40 -5.66
CA ARG A 323 0.13 -0.98 -5.90
C ARG A 323 1.30 -1.05 -6.88
N LEU A 324 1.23 -0.27 -7.96
CA LEU A 324 2.32 -0.15 -8.93
C LEU A 324 3.57 0.49 -8.29
N LEU A 325 3.38 1.57 -7.53
CA LEU A 325 4.41 2.24 -6.74
C LEU A 325 5.10 1.27 -5.78
N GLY A 326 4.36 0.42 -5.06
CA GLY A 326 4.91 -0.62 -4.20
C GLY A 326 5.88 -1.55 -4.95
N TRP A 327 5.48 -2.06 -6.12
CA TRP A 327 6.35 -2.88 -6.98
C TRP A 327 7.57 -2.11 -7.51
N CYS A 328 7.42 -0.82 -7.84
CA CYS A 328 8.52 0.03 -8.26
C CYS A 328 9.55 0.24 -7.12
N LYS A 329 9.07 0.45 -5.89
CA LYS A 329 9.90 0.61 -4.67
C LYS A 329 10.76 -0.61 -4.40
N GLU A 330 10.21 -1.82 -4.51
CA GLU A 330 10.98 -3.09 -4.42
C GLU A 330 12.15 -3.19 -5.41
N LYS A 331 12.07 -2.48 -6.54
CA LYS A 331 13.05 -2.55 -7.65
C LYS A 331 13.93 -1.32 -7.78
N ASN A 332 13.79 -0.36 -6.86
CA ASN A 332 14.43 0.96 -6.94
C ASN A 332 14.10 1.73 -8.24
N ILE A 333 12.87 1.60 -8.73
CA ILE A 333 12.35 2.29 -9.92
C ILE A 333 11.58 3.53 -9.49
N TYR A 334 11.86 4.68 -10.09
CA TYR A 334 11.02 5.88 -9.95
C TYR A 334 9.73 5.78 -10.75
N LEU A 335 8.59 6.15 -10.18
CA LEU A 335 7.32 6.31 -10.88
C LEU A 335 7.09 7.79 -11.21
N ILE A 336 6.80 8.08 -12.48
CA ILE A 336 6.46 9.42 -12.99
C ILE A 336 4.97 9.42 -13.34
N LEU A 337 4.21 10.25 -12.66
CA LEU A 337 2.76 10.36 -12.83
C LEU A 337 2.46 11.31 -13.99
N ASP A 338 1.75 10.84 -15.00
CA ASP A 338 1.41 11.61 -16.21
C ASP A 338 -0.11 11.75 -16.35
N LEU A 339 -0.63 12.99 -16.36
CA LEU A 339 -2.04 13.24 -16.68
C LEU A 339 -2.22 13.23 -18.20
N HIS A 340 -2.29 12.01 -18.74
CA HIS A 340 -2.33 11.74 -20.17
C HIS A 340 -3.65 12.16 -20.81
N ALA A 341 -4.74 12.07 -20.06
CA ALA A 341 -6.06 12.53 -20.45
C ALA A 341 -6.68 13.32 -19.31
N ALA A 342 -6.72 14.64 -19.48
CA ALA A 342 -7.24 15.60 -18.52
C ALA A 342 -8.79 15.69 -18.58
N PRO A 343 -9.45 16.22 -17.54
CA PRO A 343 -10.88 16.55 -17.57
C PRO A 343 -11.27 17.31 -18.83
N GLY A 344 -12.17 16.71 -19.63
CA GLY A 344 -12.63 17.27 -20.90
C GLY A 344 -11.65 17.20 -22.08
N GLY A 345 -10.48 16.58 -21.92
CA GLY A 345 -9.47 16.45 -22.98
C GLY A 345 -8.65 17.73 -23.22
N GLN A 346 -7.36 17.56 -23.47
CA GLN A 346 -6.40 18.66 -23.70
C GLN A 346 -5.82 18.72 -25.13
N SER A 347 -6.10 17.72 -25.97
CA SER A 347 -5.65 17.66 -27.35
C SER A 347 -6.78 17.23 -28.28
N SER A 348 -6.65 17.50 -29.58
CA SER A 348 -7.62 17.04 -30.59
C SER A 348 -7.43 15.57 -31.01
N GLY A 349 -6.46 14.86 -30.41
CA GLY A 349 -6.15 13.46 -30.68
C GLY A 349 -6.82 12.47 -29.72
N ASP A 350 -6.84 11.20 -30.11
CA ASP A 350 -7.48 10.11 -29.38
C ASP A 350 -6.84 9.81 -28.01
N ILE A 351 -5.54 10.07 -27.87
CA ILE A 351 -4.77 9.90 -26.63
C ILE A 351 -5.32 10.68 -25.42
N SER A 352 -6.02 11.81 -25.63
CA SER A 352 -6.59 12.62 -24.54
C SER A 352 -8.04 12.27 -24.17
N ASP A 353 -8.62 11.26 -24.83
CA ASP A 353 -10.03 10.83 -24.71
C ASP A 353 -11.06 11.97 -24.92
N TYR A 354 -10.71 12.99 -25.73
CA TYR A 354 -11.58 14.13 -26.02
C TYR A 354 -12.93 13.70 -26.64
N VAL A 355 -14.03 14.24 -26.10
CA VAL A 355 -15.39 13.99 -26.61
C VAL A 355 -15.84 15.17 -27.47
N ALA A 356 -15.92 14.95 -28.78
CA ALA A 356 -16.28 15.98 -29.75
C ALA A 356 -17.60 16.69 -29.40
N GLY A 357 -17.58 18.02 -29.41
CA GLY A 357 -18.74 18.86 -29.06
C GLY A 357 -18.92 19.09 -27.55
N GLN A 358 -18.08 18.51 -26.69
CA GLN A 358 -17.97 18.92 -25.29
C GLN A 358 -16.88 20.00 -25.14
N PRO A 359 -16.98 20.91 -24.14
CA PRO A 359 -15.92 21.87 -23.84
C PRO A 359 -14.63 21.17 -23.38
N SER A 360 -13.51 21.54 -24.01
CA SER A 360 -12.17 21.05 -23.65
C SER A 360 -11.70 21.55 -22.28
N LEU A 361 -10.51 21.10 -21.87
CA LEU A 361 -9.78 21.70 -20.75
C LEU A 361 -9.54 23.21 -20.94
N TRP A 362 -9.30 23.65 -22.18
CA TRP A 362 -8.96 25.03 -22.52
C TRP A 362 -10.18 25.95 -22.50
N GLU A 363 -11.36 25.42 -22.82
CA GLU A 363 -12.61 26.19 -22.83
C GLU A 363 -13.28 26.21 -21.45
N SER A 364 -13.29 25.10 -20.72
CA SER A 364 -14.02 24.97 -19.44
C SER A 364 -13.19 25.32 -18.21
N ALA A 365 -13.64 26.33 -17.46
CA ALA A 365 -13.08 26.66 -16.14
C ALA A 365 -13.23 25.50 -15.13
N ALA A 366 -14.35 24.76 -15.17
CA ALA A 366 -14.60 23.62 -14.30
C ALA A 366 -13.64 22.44 -14.58
N ASN A 367 -13.26 22.23 -15.84
CA ASN A 367 -12.25 21.23 -16.21
C ASN A 367 -10.86 21.60 -15.63
N ARG A 368 -10.49 22.89 -15.69
CA ARG A 368 -9.23 23.39 -15.11
C ARG A 368 -9.22 23.28 -13.58
N GLU A 369 -10.31 23.69 -12.93
CA GLU A 369 -10.45 23.58 -11.48
C GLU A 369 -10.32 22.12 -11.01
N LYS A 370 -11.00 21.20 -11.71
CA LYS A 370 -10.89 19.76 -11.48
C LYS A 370 -9.48 19.21 -11.65
N THR A 371 -8.78 19.67 -12.69
CA THR A 371 -7.37 19.30 -12.95
C THR A 371 -6.47 19.72 -11.79
N VAL A 372 -6.63 20.96 -11.29
CA VAL A 372 -5.88 21.48 -10.15
C VAL A 372 -6.26 20.76 -8.84
N LYS A 373 -7.54 20.45 -8.62
CA LYS A 373 -8.02 19.66 -7.47
C LYS A 373 -7.44 18.24 -7.47
N LEU A 374 -7.43 17.56 -8.62
CA LEU A 374 -6.83 16.24 -8.77
C LEU A 374 -5.32 16.25 -8.50
N TRP A 375 -4.57 17.18 -9.12
CA TRP A 375 -3.13 17.31 -8.84
C TRP A 375 -2.84 17.65 -7.37
N ARG A 376 -3.68 18.46 -6.71
CA ARG A 376 -3.56 18.69 -5.27
C ARG A 376 -3.71 17.39 -4.47
N LYS A 377 -4.62 16.49 -4.83
CA LYS A 377 -4.76 15.18 -4.13
C LYS A 377 -3.60 14.22 -4.37
N PHE A 378 -3.00 14.21 -5.56
CA PHE A 378 -1.75 13.49 -5.77
C PHE A 378 -0.60 14.07 -4.92
N ALA A 379 -0.46 15.41 -4.87
CA ALA A 379 0.54 16.06 -4.03
C ALA A 379 0.32 15.80 -2.53
N GLU A 380 -0.93 15.88 -2.04
CA GLU A 380 -1.28 15.55 -0.65
C GLU A 380 -0.95 14.09 -0.29
N ARG A 381 -1.22 13.13 -1.19
CA ARG A 381 -0.98 11.69 -0.96
C ARG A 381 0.50 11.31 -1.01
N TYR A 382 1.28 11.96 -1.89
CA TYR A 382 2.66 11.55 -2.21
C TYR A 382 3.74 12.56 -1.81
N VAL A 383 3.44 13.58 -1.01
CA VAL A 383 4.40 14.61 -0.54
C VAL A 383 5.69 14.03 0.06
N ASN A 384 5.62 12.87 0.72
CA ASN A 384 6.75 12.22 1.39
C ASN A 384 7.26 10.97 0.65
N GLU A 385 6.81 10.70 -0.58
CA GLU A 385 7.21 9.51 -1.35
C GLU A 385 8.37 9.83 -2.31
N GLU A 386 9.60 9.52 -1.91
CA GLU A 386 10.79 9.74 -2.74
C GLU A 386 10.71 9.05 -4.10
N PHE A 387 9.97 7.95 -4.22
CA PHE A 387 9.84 7.19 -5.46
C PHE A 387 8.86 7.79 -6.48
N ILE A 388 8.10 8.83 -6.14
CA ILE A 388 7.45 9.67 -7.16
C ILE A 388 8.52 10.59 -7.76
N GLY A 389 9.12 10.15 -8.87
CA GLY A 389 10.20 10.85 -9.55
C GLY A 389 9.75 12.07 -10.35
N GLY A 390 8.45 12.29 -10.53
CA GLY A 390 7.94 13.49 -11.19
C GLY A 390 6.45 13.50 -11.43
N TYR A 391 5.95 14.69 -11.72
CA TYR A 391 4.57 15.00 -12.06
C TYR A 391 4.57 15.63 -13.46
N ASP A 392 4.28 14.83 -14.47
CA ASP A 392 4.08 15.29 -15.85
C ASP A 392 2.66 15.85 -15.94
N LEU A 393 2.56 17.16 -15.75
CA LEU A 393 1.32 17.85 -15.37
C LEU A 393 0.20 17.70 -16.41
N ILE A 394 0.55 17.53 -17.70
CA ILE A 394 -0.38 17.49 -18.81
C ILE A 394 0.30 16.98 -20.10
N ASN A 395 -0.13 15.83 -20.62
CA ASN A 395 0.43 15.27 -21.85
C ASN A 395 0.03 16.05 -23.12
N GLU A 396 0.97 16.22 -24.05
CA GLU A 396 0.80 16.65 -25.45
C GLU A 396 -0.37 17.62 -25.71
N THR A 397 -0.20 18.89 -25.35
CA THR A 397 -1.23 19.95 -25.48
C THR A 397 -1.44 20.43 -26.93
N ASN A 398 -1.66 19.51 -27.86
CA ASN A 398 -1.95 19.80 -29.27
C ASN A 398 -3.40 20.30 -29.43
N TRP A 399 -3.61 21.59 -29.15
CA TRP A 399 -4.89 22.28 -29.28
C TRP A 399 -4.70 23.68 -29.85
N THR A 400 -5.53 24.07 -30.81
CA THR A 400 -5.52 25.43 -31.37
C THR A 400 -6.24 26.38 -30.42
N LEU A 401 -5.48 27.12 -29.63
CA LEU A 401 -6.01 28.22 -28.81
C LEU A 401 -6.40 29.40 -29.70
N ALA A 402 -7.46 30.13 -29.33
CA ALA A 402 -7.87 31.35 -30.02
C ALA A 402 -6.82 32.48 -29.86
N ASN A 403 -6.86 33.45 -30.79
CA ASN A 403 -5.81 34.42 -31.14
C ASN A 403 -5.33 35.40 -30.03
N ASN A 404 -4.90 34.93 -28.86
CA ASN A 404 -4.22 35.73 -27.83
C ASN A 404 -3.17 34.97 -27.01
N ASN A 405 -3.07 33.63 -27.13
CA ASN A 405 -2.01 32.85 -26.52
C ASN A 405 -1.06 32.32 -27.60
N ALA A 406 0.16 32.86 -27.64
CA ALA A 406 1.26 32.26 -28.42
C ALA A 406 1.59 30.87 -27.86
N LEU A 407 2.05 29.96 -28.73
CA LEU A 407 2.52 28.64 -28.28
C LEU A 407 3.77 28.82 -27.42
N LEU A 408 3.96 27.96 -26.42
CA LEU A 408 5.12 28.02 -25.52
C LEU A 408 6.47 27.92 -26.27
N SER A 409 6.48 27.24 -27.42
CA SER A 409 7.60 27.16 -28.36
C SER A 409 7.97 28.49 -29.06
N GLN A 410 7.12 29.50 -28.99
CA GLN A 410 7.36 30.86 -29.54
C GLN A 410 7.93 31.82 -28.48
N ILE A 411 8.05 31.38 -27.22
CA ILE A 411 8.51 32.19 -26.08
C ILE A 411 9.98 31.84 -25.72
N SER A 412 10.54 30.75 -26.27
CA SER A 412 11.89 30.26 -26.00
C SER A 412 12.89 30.54 -27.14
N HIS A 413 13.05 31.81 -27.53
CA HIS A 413 14.10 32.27 -28.45
C HIS A 413 14.64 33.66 -28.06
#